data_AF-A0A1Q6RVK7-F1
#
_entry.id   AF-A0A1Q6RVK7-F1
#
_cell.length_a   1.000
_cell.length_b   1.000
_cell.length_c   1.000
_cell.angle_alpha   90.00
_cell.angle_beta   90.00
_cell.angle_gamma   90.00
#
_symmetry.space_group_name_H-M   'P 1'
#
loop_
_entity.id
_entity.type
_entity.pdbx_description
1 polymer ?
#
loop_
_entity_poly.entity_id
_entity_poly.type
_entity_poly.pdbx_seq_one_letter_code
_entity_poly.pdbx_strand_id
1 'polypeptide(L)'
;MELEKYIKVVREAINTGYYDVQDALMNRDTKLKKLKDRGWKSDETAYKEEYQKIIDTFNQEIADAQAKYEEKVQEEKEGYMKEVKEFYVSDGSRIDLNFMNLIKAELPLTVEEITDAVIQNADNPTMIRVIHKYVLERNAHLPEHKRIKLDNKYQVAFYKADSHGKKEEKIFDTFISLAAYAIKYPSENYTIYWQNLDEYEEDAILELLKATLIIDDQTQERINEIEAQRIEKNNEKNKNLDHGLWHGALTFS
;
A
#
# COMPACT_ATOMS: atom_id res chain seq x y z
N MET A 1 -7.75 7.79 7.40
CA MET A 1 -7.98 7.59 5.95
C MET A 1 -8.68 6.25 5.74
N GLU A 2 -9.60 6.17 4.77
CA GLU A 2 -10.35 4.95 4.45
C GLU A 2 -9.42 3.79 4.02
N LEU A 3 -8.32 4.06 3.28
CA LEU A 3 -7.40 3.02 2.80
C LEU A 3 -6.65 2.26 3.91
N GLU A 4 -6.37 2.87 5.07
CA GLU A 4 -5.64 2.19 6.15
C GLU A 4 -6.40 0.95 6.67
N LYS A 5 -7.74 1.00 6.66
CA LYS A 5 -8.57 -0.16 7.03
C LYS A 5 -8.41 -1.29 6.02
N TYR A 6 -8.44 -0.97 4.73
CA TYR A 6 -8.29 -1.96 3.66
C TYR A 6 -6.90 -2.61 3.66
N ILE A 7 -5.84 -1.83 3.89
CA ILE A 7 -4.47 -2.35 4.04
C ILE A 7 -4.41 -3.39 5.16
N LYS A 8 -5.00 -3.10 6.33
CA LYS A 8 -5.00 -4.03 7.48
C LYS A 8 -5.74 -5.33 7.19
N VAL A 9 -6.94 -5.25 6.60
CA VAL A 9 -7.72 -6.45 6.26
C VAL A 9 -6.99 -7.30 5.22
N VAL A 10 -6.41 -6.68 4.20
CA VAL A 10 -5.59 -7.38 3.20
C VAL A 10 -4.33 -7.98 3.84
N ARG A 11 -3.65 -7.26 4.73
CA ARG A 11 -2.48 -7.75 5.46
C ARG A 11 -2.80 -9.02 6.26
N GLU A 12 -3.96 -9.07 6.92
CA GLU A 12 -4.43 -10.25 7.65
C GLU A 12 -4.75 -11.43 6.72
N ALA A 13 -5.38 -11.16 5.58
CA ALA A 13 -5.65 -12.18 4.56
C ALA A 13 -4.34 -12.78 4.00
N ILE A 14 -3.38 -11.91 3.68
CA ILE A 14 -2.05 -12.28 3.22
C ILE A 14 -1.33 -13.09 4.31
N ASN A 15 -1.35 -12.66 5.57
CA ASN A 15 -0.73 -13.40 6.69
C ASN A 15 -1.33 -14.80 6.88
N THR A 16 -2.64 -14.95 6.63
CA THR A 16 -3.28 -16.27 6.64
C THR A 16 -2.77 -17.14 5.49
N GLY A 17 -2.69 -16.59 4.27
CA GLY A 17 -2.13 -17.30 3.12
C GLY A 17 -0.66 -17.67 3.30
N TYR A 18 0.11 -16.85 4.02
CA TYR A 18 1.45 -17.21 4.49
C TYR A 18 1.38 -18.53 5.30
N TYR A 19 0.63 -18.59 6.40
CA TYR A 19 0.54 -19.83 7.19
C TYR A 19 0.14 -21.07 6.36
N ASP A 20 -0.82 -20.93 5.45
CA ASP A 20 -1.25 -22.02 4.56
C ASP A 20 -0.07 -22.53 3.67
N VAL A 21 0.74 -21.62 3.11
CA VAL A 21 1.95 -21.97 2.33
C VAL A 21 3.03 -22.62 3.18
N GLN A 22 3.25 -22.11 4.40
CA GLN A 22 4.22 -22.68 5.33
C GLN A 22 3.86 -24.13 5.68
N ASP A 23 2.59 -24.39 5.99
CA ASP A 23 2.10 -25.73 6.31
C ASP A 23 2.26 -26.68 5.11
N ALA A 24 1.94 -26.22 3.90
CA ALA A 24 2.12 -27.00 2.67
C ALA A 24 3.60 -27.37 2.42
N LEU A 25 4.52 -26.42 2.60
CA LEU A 25 5.96 -26.65 2.48
C LEU A 25 6.45 -27.67 3.52
N MET A 26 6.08 -27.51 4.79
CA MET A 26 6.47 -28.42 5.86
C MET A 26 5.92 -29.85 5.65
N ASN A 27 4.68 -29.96 5.19
CA ASN A 27 4.03 -31.24 4.87
C ASN A 27 4.73 -31.94 3.71
N ARG A 28 5.02 -31.21 2.62
CA ARG A 28 5.77 -31.73 1.47
C ARG A 28 7.13 -32.25 1.90
N ASP A 29 7.91 -31.45 2.61
CA ASP A 29 9.28 -31.80 3.01
C ASP A 29 9.29 -33.00 3.97
N THR A 30 8.32 -33.08 4.88
CA THR A 30 8.14 -34.24 5.77
C THR A 30 7.80 -35.51 4.99
N LYS A 31 6.89 -35.43 4.01
CA LYS A 31 6.49 -36.57 3.17
C LYS A 31 7.66 -37.02 2.27
N LEU A 32 8.38 -36.09 1.66
CA LEU A 32 9.55 -36.38 0.84
C LEU A 32 10.68 -37.03 1.65
N LYS A 33 10.92 -36.55 2.88
CA LYS A 33 11.89 -37.17 3.79
C LYS A 33 11.50 -38.61 4.15
N LYS A 34 10.24 -38.85 4.51
CA LYS A 34 9.72 -40.22 4.77
C LYS A 34 9.80 -41.13 3.55
N LEU A 35 9.58 -40.60 2.34
CA LEU A 35 9.73 -41.36 1.10
C LEU A 35 11.20 -41.73 0.85
N LYS A 36 12.12 -40.79 1.08
CA LYS A 36 13.57 -41.02 0.98
C LYS A 36 14.08 -42.03 2.00
N ASP A 37 13.63 -41.93 3.25
CA ASP A 37 14.05 -42.81 4.36
C ASP A 37 13.56 -44.26 4.18
N ARG A 38 12.40 -44.45 3.52
CA ARG A 38 11.93 -45.79 3.10
C ARG A 38 12.85 -46.44 2.06
N GLY A 39 13.60 -45.61 1.32
CA GLY A 39 14.56 -46.03 0.31
C GLY A 39 13.93 -46.64 -0.94
N TRP A 40 14.75 -46.89 -1.95
CA TRP A 40 14.38 -47.60 -3.20
C TRP A 40 14.16 -49.11 -2.98
N LYS A 41 13.47 -49.48 -1.90
CA LYS A 41 13.23 -50.89 -1.50
C LYS A 41 12.02 -51.52 -2.21
N SER A 42 11.27 -50.75 -2.98
CA SER A 42 10.14 -51.19 -3.81
C SER A 42 10.29 -50.67 -5.24
N ASP A 43 9.59 -51.31 -6.17
CA ASP A 43 9.41 -50.95 -7.59
C ASP A 43 9.59 -49.44 -7.87
N GLU A 44 10.49 -49.10 -8.79
CA GLU A 44 10.78 -47.73 -9.23
C GLU A 44 9.51 -46.97 -9.65
N THR A 45 8.54 -47.69 -10.21
CA THR A 45 7.23 -47.17 -10.63
C THR A 45 6.43 -46.69 -9.41
N ALA A 46 6.34 -47.50 -8.36
CA ALA A 46 5.62 -47.16 -7.13
C ALA A 46 6.25 -45.96 -6.40
N TYR A 47 7.59 -45.86 -6.41
CA TYR A 47 8.29 -44.70 -5.86
C TYR A 47 7.95 -43.41 -6.63
N LYS A 48 7.98 -43.47 -7.97
CA LYS A 48 7.64 -42.31 -8.82
C LYS A 48 6.19 -41.87 -8.63
N GLU A 49 5.25 -42.82 -8.53
CA GLU A 49 3.85 -42.52 -8.26
C GLU A 49 3.65 -41.86 -6.90
N GLU A 50 4.32 -42.34 -5.85
CA GLU A 50 4.22 -41.73 -4.52
C GLU A 50 4.86 -40.35 -4.47
N TYR A 51 6.01 -40.16 -5.13
CA TYR A 51 6.62 -38.84 -5.30
C TYR A 51 5.68 -37.87 -6.01
N GLN A 52 5.10 -38.27 -7.15
CA GLN A 52 4.19 -37.43 -7.91
C GLN A 52 2.95 -37.05 -7.09
N LYS A 53 2.36 -37.98 -6.35
CA LYS A 53 1.24 -37.69 -5.43
C LYS A 53 1.59 -36.63 -4.38
N ILE A 54 2.81 -36.65 -3.84
CA ILE A 54 3.27 -35.63 -2.88
C ILE A 54 3.34 -34.26 -3.55
N ILE A 55 3.89 -34.19 -4.76
CA ILE A 55 3.99 -32.94 -5.52
C ILE A 55 2.61 -32.42 -5.94
N ASP A 56 1.72 -33.29 -6.41
CA ASP A 56 0.35 -32.91 -6.81
C ASP A 56 -0.44 -32.38 -5.62
N THR A 57 -0.31 -33.03 -4.45
CA THR A 57 -0.95 -32.55 -3.21
C THR A 57 -0.42 -31.18 -2.82
N PHE A 58 0.91 -30.99 -2.86
CA PHE A 58 1.53 -29.70 -2.56
C PHE A 58 1.05 -28.60 -3.53
N ASN A 59 1.02 -28.89 -4.82
CA ASN A 59 0.56 -27.93 -5.82
C ASN A 59 -0.91 -27.54 -5.61
N GLN A 60 -1.77 -28.50 -5.22
CA GLN A 60 -3.16 -28.23 -4.88
C GLN A 60 -3.29 -27.34 -3.63
N GLU A 61 -2.57 -27.67 -2.55
CA GLU A 61 -2.56 -26.88 -1.31
C GLU A 61 -2.11 -25.43 -1.57
N ILE A 62 -1.09 -25.23 -2.42
CA ILE A 62 -0.64 -23.91 -2.85
C ILE A 62 -1.70 -23.20 -3.69
N ALA A 63 -2.34 -23.88 -4.65
CA ALA A 63 -3.38 -23.28 -5.48
C ALA A 63 -4.59 -22.84 -4.64
N ASP A 64 -4.97 -23.63 -3.64
CA ASP A 64 -6.06 -23.31 -2.72
C ASP A 64 -5.70 -22.09 -1.84
N ALA A 65 -4.48 -22.04 -1.32
CA ALA A 65 -3.98 -20.87 -0.58
C ALA A 65 -3.95 -19.61 -1.45
N GLN A 66 -3.55 -19.75 -2.72
CA GLN A 66 -3.53 -18.67 -3.69
C GLN A 66 -4.94 -18.13 -3.97
N ALA A 67 -5.88 -19.02 -4.28
CA ALA A 67 -7.27 -18.64 -4.55
C ALA A 67 -7.91 -17.91 -3.37
N LYS A 68 -7.67 -18.39 -2.15
CA LYS A 68 -8.22 -17.82 -0.91
C LYS A 68 -7.75 -16.39 -0.66
N TYR A 69 -6.45 -16.10 -0.81
CA TYR A 69 -5.99 -14.71 -0.63
C TYR A 69 -6.44 -13.82 -1.79
N GLU A 70 -6.45 -14.32 -3.03
CA GLU A 70 -6.85 -13.54 -4.21
C GLU A 70 -8.31 -13.11 -4.15
N GLU A 71 -9.21 -14.00 -3.71
CA GLU A 71 -10.62 -13.69 -3.50
C GLU A 71 -10.77 -12.54 -2.49
N LYS A 72 -10.09 -12.64 -1.34
CA LYS A 72 -10.20 -11.63 -0.28
C LYS A 72 -9.58 -10.30 -0.69
N VAL A 73 -8.43 -10.31 -1.36
CA VAL A 73 -7.79 -9.10 -1.89
C VAL A 73 -8.67 -8.42 -2.92
N GLN A 74 -9.30 -9.19 -3.81
CA GLN A 74 -10.19 -8.65 -4.84
C GLN A 74 -11.46 -8.04 -4.22
N GLU A 75 -12.07 -8.70 -3.23
CA GLU A 75 -13.22 -8.17 -2.49
C GLU A 75 -12.90 -6.81 -1.85
N GLU A 76 -11.77 -6.72 -1.13
CA GLU A 76 -11.35 -5.49 -0.46
C GLU A 76 -10.97 -4.40 -1.48
N LYS A 77 -10.35 -4.76 -2.61
CA LYS A 77 -10.05 -3.82 -3.69
C LYS A 77 -11.33 -3.25 -4.30
N GLU A 78 -12.33 -4.09 -4.57
CA GLU A 78 -13.61 -3.64 -5.12
C GLU A 78 -14.39 -2.76 -4.13
N GLY A 79 -14.40 -3.13 -2.85
CA GLY A 79 -14.98 -2.31 -1.77
C GLY A 79 -14.32 -0.93 -1.69
N TYR A 80 -12.99 -0.90 -1.67
CA TYR A 80 -12.22 0.34 -1.68
C TYR A 80 -12.48 1.18 -2.94
N MET A 81 -12.41 0.59 -4.13
CA MET A 81 -12.63 1.33 -5.38
C MET A 81 -14.06 1.86 -5.49
N LYS A 82 -15.03 1.19 -4.87
CA LYS A 82 -16.39 1.71 -4.74
C LYS A 82 -16.43 2.94 -3.83
N GLU A 83 -15.83 2.88 -2.63
CA GLU A 83 -15.77 4.03 -1.72
C GLU A 83 -15.04 5.21 -2.36
N VAL A 84 -13.88 4.98 -2.98
CA VAL A 84 -13.16 5.96 -3.81
C VAL A 84 -14.08 6.55 -4.85
N LYS A 85 -14.71 5.71 -5.69
CA LYS A 85 -15.57 6.20 -6.76
C LYS A 85 -16.70 7.06 -6.21
N GLU A 86 -17.40 6.61 -5.18
CA GLU A 86 -18.45 7.38 -4.49
C GLU A 86 -17.90 8.68 -3.91
N PHE A 87 -16.68 8.65 -3.35
CA PHE A 87 -16.01 9.79 -2.78
C PHE A 87 -15.66 10.86 -3.83
N TYR A 88 -15.27 10.43 -5.03
CA TYR A 88 -14.94 11.31 -6.16
C TYR A 88 -16.14 11.61 -7.08
N VAL A 89 -17.31 11.00 -6.88
CA VAL A 89 -18.52 11.34 -7.62
C VAL A 89 -18.92 12.77 -7.27
N SER A 90 -19.21 13.57 -8.29
CA SER A 90 -19.74 14.93 -8.14
C SER A 90 -21.23 14.87 -7.76
N ASP A 91 -21.56 14.25 -6.63
CA ASP A 91 -22.88 14.40 -6.05
C ASP A 91 -22.98 15.78 -5.39
N GLY A 92 -24.15 16.42 -5.51
CA GLY A 92 -24.33 17.80 -5.04
C GLY A 92 -24.10 17.99 -3.54
N SER A 93 -24.06 16.91 -2.74
CA SER A 93 -23.81 16.94 -1.30
C SER A 93 -22.38 17.31 -0.93
N ARG A 94 -21.41 17.04 -1.81
CA ARG A 94 -20.00 17.39 -1.60
C ARG A 94 -19.63 18.72 -2.25
N ILE A 95 -20.57 19.40 -2.90
CA ILE A 95 -20.31 20.71 -3.47
C ILE A 95 -20.53 21.77 -2.39
N ASP A 96 -19.48 22.53 -2.10
CA ASP A 96 -19.62 23.74 -1.28
C ASP A 96 -20.40 24.79 -2.06
N LEU A 97 -21.69 24.87 -1.77
CA LEU A 97 -22.60 25.81 -2.41
C LEU A 97 -22.22 27.27 -2.12
N ASN A 98 -21.59 27.57 -0.99
CA ASN A 98 -21.16 28.93 -0.69
C ASN A 98 -20.06 29.35 -1.67
N PHE A 99 -19.02 28.52 -1.82
CA PHE A 99 -17.96 28.78 -2.79
C PHE A 99 -18.47 28.81 -4.23
N MET A 100 -19.38 27.89 -4.60
CA MET A 100 -20.00 27.90 -5.92
C MET A 100 -20.83 29.16 -6.20
N ASN A 101 -21.54 29.68 -5.19
CA ASN A 101 -22.29 30.92 -5.32
C ASN A 101 -21.35 32.12 -5.50
N LEU A 102 -20.22 32.14 -4.80
CA LEU A 102 -19.18 33.15 -4.99
C LEU A 102 -18.60 33.14 -6.41
N ILE A 103 -18.31 31.95 -6.96
CA ILE A 103 -17.88 31.81 -8.36
C ILE A 103 -18.95 32.33 -9.32
N LYS A 104 -20.21 31.92 -9.14
CA LYS A 104 -21.34 32.33 -10.00
C LYS A 104 -21.63 33.83 -9.95
N ALA A 105 -21.32 34.49 -8.84
CA ALA A 105 -21.44 35.93 -8.70
C ALA A 105 -20.35 36.71 -9.47
N GLU A 106 -19.40 36.00 -10.10
CA GLU A 106 -18.26 36.55 -10.87
C GLU A 106 -17.37 37.52 -10.07
N LEU A 107 -17.45 37.46 -8.74
CA LEU A 107 -16.68 38.32 -7.86
C LEU A 107 -15.21 37.86 -7.81
N PRO A 108 -14.24 38.81 -7.89
CA PRO A 108 -12.84 38.49 -7.65
C PRO A 108 -12.64 38.10 -6.19
N LEU A 109 -12.28 36.84 -5.95
CA LEU A 109 -11.91 36.36 -4.63
C LEU A 109 -10.47 36.73 -4.30
N THR A 110 -10.24 37.03 -3.02
CA THR A 110 -8.91 37.28 -2.46
C THR A 110 -8.13 35.98 -2.27
N VAL A 111 -6.81 36.09 -2.09
CA VAL A 111 -5.96 34.92 -1.79
C VAL A 111 -6.39 34.25 -0.49
N GLU A 112 -6.81 35.04 0.51
CA GLU A 112 -7.28 34.56 1.82
C GLU A 112 -8.58 33.76 1.67
N GLU A 113 -9.58 34.28 0.95
CA GLU A 113 -10.85 33.57 0.72
C GLU A 113 -10.66 32.25 -0.04
N ILE A 114 -9.73 32.22 -1.00
CA ILE A 114 -9.38 31.00 -1.73
C ILE A 114 -8.64 30.02 -0.83
N THR A 115 -7.75 30.51 0.02
CA THR A 115 -7.03 29.69 1.01
C THR A 115 -8.00 29.04 1.99
N ASP A 116 -8.93 29.81 2.53
CA ASP A 116 -9.94 29.31 3.46
C ASP A 116 -10.85 28.27 2.80
N ALA A 117 -11.24 28.49 1.54
CA ALA A 117 -12.01 27.51 0.78
C ALA A 117 -11.24 26.19 0.59
N VAL A 118 -9.92 26.27 0.35
CA VAL A 118 -9.05 25.08 0.26
C VAL A 118 -8.97 24.35 1.60
N ILE A 119 -8.80 25.06 2.71
CA ILE A 119 -8.76 24.48 4.06
C ILE A 119 -10.09 23.80 4.42
N GLN A 120 -11.21 24.49 4.19
CA GLN A 120 -12.55 23.96 4.48
C GLN A 120 -12.87 22.70 3.66
N ASN A 121 -12.23 22.54 2.51
CA ASN A 121 -12.41 21.42 1.59
C ASN A 121 -11.17 20.50 1.55
N ALA A 122 -10.37 20.46 2.63
CA ALA A 122 -9.12 19.68 2.71
C ALA A 122 -9.31 18.20 2.34
N ASP A 123 -10.45 17.61 2.74
CA ASP A 123 -10.79 16.21 2.46
C ASP A 123 -11.72 16.06 1.25
N ASN A 124 -11.83 17.07 0.38
CA ASN A 124 -12.76 17.06 -0.74
C ASN A 124 -12.05 17.35 -2.07
N PRO A 125 -11.46 16.33 -2.70
CA PRO A 125 -10.72 16.47 -3.95
C PRO A 125 -11.55 17.11 -5.07
N THR A 126 -12.86 16.84 -5.12
CA THR A 126 -13.75 17.43 -6.12
C THR A 126 -13.81 18.95 -5.96
N MET A 127 -14.00 19.44 -4.74
CA MET A 127 -14.00 20.87 -4.47
C MET A 127 -12.62 21.51 -4.68
N ILE A 128 -11.54 20.83 -4.29
CA ILE A 128 -10.17 21.31 -4.56
C ILE A 128 -9.93 21.49 -6.07
N ARG A 129 -10.42 20.58 -6.93
CA ARG A 129 -10.34 20.74 -8.40
C ARG A 129 -11.16 21.92 -8.92
N VAL A 130 -12.36 22.16 -8.35
CA VAL A 130 -13.20 23.31 -8.70
C VAL A 130 -12.49 24.62 -8.34
N ILE A 131 -11.93 24.70 -7.12
CA ILE A 131 -11.15 25.86 -6.67
C ILE A 131 -9.93 26.08 -7.57
N HIS A 132 -9.19 25.01 -7.90
CA HIS A 132 -8.04 25.08 -8.80
C HIS A 132 -8.42 25.66 -10.17
N LYS A 133 -9.51 25.16 -10.76
CA LYS A 133 -10.01 25.65 -12.05
C LYS A 133 -10.33 27.14 -12.00
N TYR A 134 -11.02 27.61 -10.95
CA TYR A 134 -11.29 29.03 -10.74
C TYR A 134 -9.99 29.84 -10.70
N VAL A 135 -9.00 29.41 -9.92
CA VAL A 135 -7.68 30.09 -9.81
C VAL A 135 -6.99 30.19 -11.17
N LEU A 136 -6.99 29.11 -11.97
CA LEU A 136 -6.40 29.09 -13.31
C LEU A 136 -7.10 30.07 -14.26
N GLU A 137 -8.43 30.05 -14.29
CA GLU A 137 -9.22 30.93 -15.15
C GLU A 137 -9.01 32.41 -14.80
N ARG A 138 -8.98 32.76 -13.50
CA ARG A 138 -8.68 34.13 -13.06
C ARG A 138 -7.25 34.53 -13.43
N ASN A 139 -6.28 33.65 -13.21
CA ASN A 139 -4.87 33.93 -13.52
C ASN A 139 -4.58 34.07 -15.02
N ALA A 140 -5.36 33.42 -15.88
CA ALA A 140 -5.23 33.53 -17.34
C ALA A 140 -5.47 34.97 -17.85
N HIS A 141 -6.30 35.74 -17.13
CA HIS A 141 -6.64 37.12 -17.49
C HIS A 141 -5.84 38.18 -16.73
N LEU A 142 -4.90 37.77 -15.86
CA LEU A 142 -4.13 38.67 -15.01
C LEU A 142 -2.63 38.69 -15.40
N PRO A 143 -1.99 39.87 -15.37
CA PRO A 143 -0.53 39.95 -15.49
C PRO A 143 0.13 39.26 -14.29
N GLU A 144 1.35 38.73 -14.49
CA GLU A 144 1.99 37.81 -13.54
C GLU A 144 2.09 38.33 -12.09
N HIS A 145 2.33 39.63 -11.91
CA HIS A 145 2.43 40.29 -10.61
C HIS A 145 1.08 40.47 -9.88
N LYS A 146 -0.05 40.22 -10.57
CA LYS A 146 -1.41 40.26 -9.99
C LYS A 146 -2.06 38.89 -9.89
N ARG A 147 -1.36 37.83 -10.30
CA ARG A 147 -1.89 36.46 -10.22
C ARG A 147 -2.10 36.07 -8.76
N ILE A 148 -3.16 35.33 -8.52
CA ILE A 148 -3.44 34.64 -7.28
C ILE A 148 -2.33 33.60 -7.10
N LYS A 149 -1.50 33.78 -6.08
CA LYS A 149 -0.42 32.87 -5.68
C LYS A 149 -0.66 32.46 -4.23
N LEU A 150 -1.08 31.21 -4.06
CA LEU A 150 -1.26 30.59 -2.75
C LEU A 150 0.08 30.12 -2.20
N ASP A 151 0.16 29.86 -0.89
CA ASP A 151 1.30 29.17 -0.31
C ASP A 151 1.51 27.79 -0.95
N ASN A 152 2.77 27.35 -0.97
CA ASN A 152 3.18 26.11 -1.65
C ASN A 152 2.35 24.89 -1.20
N LYS A 153 2.00 24.79 0.09
CA LYS A 153 1.21 23.67 0.61
C LYS A 153 -0.18 23.56 -0.03
N TYR A 154 -0.84 24.70 -0.31
CA TYR A 154 -2.15 24.71 -0.96
C TYR A 154 -2.05 24.53 -2.48
N GLN A 155 -0.98 25.02 -3.10
CA GLN A 155 -0.70 24.73 -4.51
C GLN A 155 -0.48 23.23 -4.74
N VAL A 156 0.26 22.57 -3.85
CA VAL A 156 0.47 21.11 -3.89
C VAL A 156 -0.85 20.35 -3.80
N ALA A 157 -1.81 20.83 -3.00
CA ALA A 157 -3.14 20.22 -2.89
C ALA A 157 -3.88 20.19 -4.24
N PHE A 158 -3.76 21.24 -5.06
CA PHE A 158 -4.34 21.27 -6.41
C PHE A 158 -3.81 20.16 -7.32
N TYR A 159 -2.48 19.98 -7.34
CA TYR A 159 -1.86 18.91 -8.15
C TYR A 159 -2.20 17.51 -7.62
N LYS A 160 -2.27 17.36 -6.30
CA LYS A 160 -2.66 16.10 -5.67
C LYS A 160 -4.10 15.74 -6.00
N ALA A 161 -5.03 16.70 -5.96
CA ALA A 161 -6.46 16.44 -6.17
C ALA A 161 -6.75 15.76 -7.50
N ASP A 162 -6.07 16.11 -8.59
CA ASP A 162 -6.27 15.49 -9.91
C ASP A 162 -5.88 14.00 -9.98
N SER A 163 -4.96 13.58 -9.11
CA SER A 163 -4.38 12.23 -9.13
C SER A 163 -4.60 11.42 -7.85
N HIS A 164 -5.28 11.99 -6.85
CA HIS A 164 -5.33 11.45 -5.49
C HIS A 164 -5.82 9.99 -5.46
N GLY A 165 -6.98 9.69 -6.04
CA GLY A 165 -7.51 8.31 -6.08
C GLY A 165 -6.61 7.33 -6.84
N LYS A 166 -5.97 7.77 -7.94
CA LYS A 166 -4.99 6.93 -8.66
C LYS A 166 -3.73 6.66 -7.84
N LYS A 167 -3.31 7.63 -7.03
CA LYS A 167 -2.13 7.49 -6.17
C LYS A 167 -2.42 6.51 -5.05
N GLU A 168 -3.59 6.60 -4.41
CA GLU A 168 -4.00 5.66 -3.37
C GLU A 168 -4.17 4.23 -3.92
N GLU A 169 -4.82 4.06 -5.08
CA GLU A 169 -4.92 2.77 -5.77
C GLU A 169 -3.53 2.17 -6.05
N LYS A 170 -2.59 2.99 -6.53
CA LYS A 170 -1.21 2.55 -6.79
C LYS A 170 -0.48 2.14 -5.50
N ILE A 171 -0.68 2.85 -4.40
CA ILE A 171 -0.10 2.49 -3.09
C ILE A 171 -0.63 1.12 -2.66
N PHE A 172 -1.94 0.90 -2.77
CA PHE A 172 -2.58 -0.36 -2.43
C PHE A 172 -2.08 -1.52 -3.30
N ASP A 173 -2.02 -1.34 -4.62
CA ASP A 173 -1.53 -2.37 -5.54
C ASP A 173 -0.04 -2.70 -5.32
N THR A 174 0.76 -1.69 -4.97
CA THR A 174 2.17 -1.89 -4.63
C THR A 174 2.32 -2.69 -3.35
N PHE A 175 1.53 -2.35 -2.32
CA PHE A 175 1.49 -3.11 -1.07
C PHE A 175 1.15 -4.58 -1.31
N ILE A 176 0.05 -4.87 -2.01
CA ILE A 176 -0.35 -6.24 -2.34
C ILE A 176 0.76 -6.98 -3.10
N SER A 177 1.34 -6.33 -4.11
CA SER A 177 2.36 -6.97 -4.96
C SER A 177 3.60 -7.38 -4.18
N LEU A 178 4.03 -6.56 -3.21
CA LEU A 178 5.17 -6.85 -2.34
C LEU A 178 4.78 -7.90 -1.28
N ALA A 179 3.66 -7.68 -0.60
CA ALA A 179 3.21 -8.48 0.52
C ALA A 179 2.77 -9.90 0.12
N ALA A 180 2.21 -10.11 -1.08
CA ALA A 180 1.74 -11.43 -1.53
C ALA A 180 2.78 -12.22 -2.35
N TYR A 181 3.97 -11.66 -2.58
CA TYR A 181 4.95 -12.22 -3.51
C TYR A 181 5.31 -13.68 -3.20
N ALA A 182 5.53 -13.99 -1.92
CA ALA A 182 5.94 -15.33 -1.50
C ALA A 182 4.79 -16.36 -1.53
N ILE A 183 3.54 -15.92 -1.52
CA ILE A 183 2.38 -16.80 -1.73
C ILE A 183 2.25 -17.15 -3.21
N LYS A 184 2.52 -16.18 -4.10
CA LYS A 184 2.51 -16.37 -5.55
C LYS A 184 3.67 -17.23 -6.05
N TYR A 185 4.83 -17.09 -5.41
CA TYR A 185 6.06 -17.80 -5.76
C TYR A 185 6.67 -18.49 -4.53
N PRO A 186 6.05 -19.57 -4.03
CA PRO A 186 6.54 -20.28 -2.86
C PRO A 186 7.92 -20.87 -3.16
N SER A 187 8.93 -20.32 -2.50
CA SER A 187 10.34 -20.71 -2.63
C SER A 187 10.99 -20.79 -1.25
N GLU A 188 12.24 -21.25 -1.19
CA GLU A 188 13.02 -21.31 0.06
C GLU A 188 13.18 -19.93 0.73
N ASN A 189 12.98 -18.84 -0.02
CA ASN A 189 13.07 -17.45 0.46
C ASN A 189 11.73 -16.87 0.93
N TYR A 190 10.68 -17.70 1.01
CA TYR A 190 9.33 -17.29 1.42
C TYR A 190 9.32 -16.56 2.78
N THR A 191 10.20 -16.95 3.71
CA THR A 191 10.31 -16.35 5.04
C THR A 191 10.75 -14.89 5.03
N ILE A 192 11.51 -14.45 4.03
CA ILE A 192 11.97 -13.06 3.92
C ILE A 192 10.79 -12.12 3.68
N TYR A 193 9.87 -12.50 2.80
CA TYR A 193 8.70 -11.68 2.49
C TYR A 193 7.71 -11.65 3.66
N TRP A 194 7.55 -12.76 4.37
CA TRP A 194 6.74 -12.81 5.58
C TRP A 194 7.31 -11.92 6.70
N GLN A 195 8.63 -11.97 6.91
CA GLN A 195 9.31 -11.14 7.91
C GLN A 195 9.21 -9.63 7.64
N ASN A 196 9.08 -9.25 6.37
CA ASN A 196 8.96 -7.84 5.96
C ASN A 196 7.51 -7.38 5.83
N LEU A 197 6.51 -8.21 6.17
CA LEU A 197 5.10 -7.86 6.00
C LEU A 197 4.70 -6.59 6.78
N ASP A 198 5.21 -6.44 8.00
CA ASP A 198 5.00 -5.23 8.82
C ASP A 198 5.66 -4.00 8.18
N GLU A 199 6.83 -4.16 7.54
CA GLU A 199 7.51 -3.07 6.84
C GLU A 199 6.73 -2.63 5.60
N TYR A 200 6.16 -3.58 4.85
CA TYR A 200 5.30 -3.26 3.69
C TYR A 200 4.01 -2.54 4.10
N GLU A 201 3.40 -2.93 5.23
CA GLU A 201 2.24 -2.22 5.80
C GLU A 201 2.63 -0.79 6.22
N GLU A 202 3.73 -0.64 6.98
CA GLU A 202 4.25 0.66 7.40
C GLU A 202 4.57 1.57 6.18
N ASP A 203 5.14 1.01 5.10
CA ASP A 203 5.40 1.71 3.82
C ASP A 203 4.12 2.23 3.19
N ALA A 204 3.11 1.38 3.09
CA ALA A 204 1.84 1.75 2.49
C ALA A 204 1.15 2.86 3.31
N ILE A 205 1.14 2.75 4.64
CA ILE A 205 0.56 3.75 5.55
C ILE A 205 1.31 5.09 5.43
N LEU A 206 2.64 5.08 5.39
CA LEU A 206 3.43 6.31 5.25
C LEU A 206 3.15 7.02 3.93
N GLU A 207 3.13 6.27 2.82
CA GLU A 207 2.84 6.83 1.49
C GLU A 207 1.42 7.41 1.40
N LEU A 208 0.46 6.79 2.10
CA LEU A 208 -0.89 7.34 2.22
C LEU A 208 -0.91 8.68 2.96
N LEU A 209 -0.27 8.76 4.12
CA LEU A 209 -0.22 10.00 4.90
C LEU A 209 0.39 11.15 4.07
N LYS A 210 1.45 10.84 3.31
CA LYS A 210 2.08 11.78 2.37
C LYS A 210 1.19 12.11 1.16
N ALA A 211 0.26 11.23 0.79
CA ALA A 211 -0.67 11.42 -0.30
C ALA A 211 -1.85 12.34 0.05
N THR A 212 -2.17 12.53 1.34
CA THR A 212 -3.20 13.46 1.83
C THR A 212 -3.10 14.82 1.14
N LEU A 213 -4.25 15.39 0.74
CA LEU A 213 -4.31 16.63 -0.04
C LEU A 213 -3.63 17.79 0.69
N ILE A 214 -3.95 17.96 1.97
CA ILE A 214 -3.34 18.94 2.87
C ILE A 214 -2.82 18.17 4.09
N ILE A 215 -1.55 18.35 4.39
CA ILE A 215 -0.93 17.74 5.57
C ILE A 215 -1.06 18.74 6.71
N ASP A 216 -1.86 18.39 7.72
CA ASP A 216 -1.98 19.12 8.97
C ASP A 216 -0.87 18.74 9.95
N ASP A 217 -0.80 19.44 11.09
CA ASP A 217 0.27 19.24 12.08
C ASP A 217 0.24 17.82 12.66
N GLN A 218 -0.96 17.24 12.88
CA GLN A 218 -1.12 15.88 13.40
C GLN A 218 -0.64 14.82 12.40
N THR A 219 -1.00 14.97 11.12
CA THR A 219 -0.54 14.08 10.04
C THR A 219 0.97 14.20 9.86
N GLN A 220 1.51 15.43 9.95
CA GLN A 220 2.96 15.65 9.86
C GLN A 220 3.71 15.01 11.03
N GLU A 221 3.18 15.13 12.25
CA GLU A 221 3.74 14.47 13.43
C GLU A 221 3.79 12.95 13.24
N ARG A 222 2.67 12.35 12.80
CA ARG A 222 2.60 10.90 12.52
C ARG A 222 3.58 10.46 11.41
N ILE A 223 3.74 11.26 10.35
CA ILE A 223 4.74 11.01 9.30
C ILE A 223 6.15 11.00 9.92
N ASN A 224 6.48 12.01 10.72
CA ASN A 224 7.78 12.14 11.34
C ASN A 224 8.08 10.99 12.30
N GLU A 225 7.09 10.54 13.08
CA GLU A 225 7.22 9.39 13.98
C GLU A 225 7.57 8.10 13.23
N ILE A 226 6.84 7.79 12.15
CA ILE A 226 7.10 6.61 11.33
C ILE A 226 8.48 6.69 10.69
N GLU A 227 8.87 7.86 10.15
CA GLU A 227 10.20 8.06 9.55
C GLU A 227 11.33 7.94 10.57
N ALA A 228 11.15 8.47 11.78
CA ALA A 228 12.13 8.34 12.86
C ALA A 228 12.31 6.88 13.29
N GLN A 229 11.22 6.14 13.46
CA GLN A 229 11.26 4.71 13.79
C GLN A 229 12.00 3.90 12.71
N ARG A 230 11.84 4.23 11.43
CA ARG A 230 12.59 3.59 10.33
C ARG A 230 14.08 3.85 10.41
N ILE A 231 14.47 5.09 10.68
CA ILE A 231 15.88 5.46 10.82
C ILE A 231 16.50 4.68 11.98
N GLU A 232 15.79 4.56 13.11
CA GLU A 232 16.23 3.77 14.26
C GLU A 232 16.38 2.28 13.90
N LYS A 233 15.34 1.65 13.34
CA LYS A 233 15.39 0.24 12.89
C LYS A 233 16.55 0.00 11.92
N ASN A 234 16.78 0.90 10.96
CA ASN A 234 17.88 0.78 9.99
C ASN A 234 19.26 0.96 10.65
N ASN A 235 19.38 1.88 11.60
CA ASN A 235 20.61 2.05 12.36
C ASN A 235 20.92 0.82 13.23
N GLU A 236 19.91 0.18 13.83
CA GLU A 236 20.07 -1.08 14.56
C GLU A 236 20.47 -2.24 13.66
N LYS A 237 19.82 -2.40 12.50
CA LYS A 237 20.22 -3.39 11.49
C LYS A 237 21.68 -3.19 11.06
N ASN A 238 22.11 -1.95 10.83
CA ASN A 238 23.48 -1.62 10.42
C ASN A 238 24.51 -1.87 11.54
N LYS A 239 24.17 -1.60 12.81
CA LYS A 239 25.03 -1.95 13.96
C LYS A 239 25.23 -3.46 14.08
N ASN A 240 24.20 -4.26 13.81
CA ASN A 240 24.28 -5.71 13.86
C ASN A 240 25.08 -6.31 12.69
N LEU A 241 25.17 -5.61 11.55
CA LEU A 241 26.04 -6.00 10.43
C LEU A 241 27.53 -5.77 10.74
N ASP A 242 27.85 -4.72 11.49
CA ASP A 242 29.24 -4.37 11.86
C ASP A 242 29.85 -5.33 12.90
N HIS A 243 29.00 -6.01 13.68
CA HIS A 243 29.43 -7.03 14.66
C HIS A 243 29.42 -8.48 14.13
N GLY A 244 28.89 -8.72 12.92
CA GLY A 244 28.70 -10.08 12.38
C GLY A 244 29.78 -10.57 11.40
N LEU A 245 30.63 -9.68 10.87
CA LEU A 245 31.61 -10.02 9.81
C LEU A 245 33.03 -10.35 10.33
N TRP A 246 33.32 -10.17 11.63
CA TRP A 246 34.69 -10.30 12.17
C TRP A 246 34.94 -11.46 13.15
N HIS A 247 33.99 -12.38 13.35
CA HIS A 247 34.19 -13.50 14.31
C HIS A 247 33.94 -14.93 13.80
N GLY A 248 33.91 -15.17 12.49
CA GLY A 248 33.68 -16.53 11.95
C GLY A 248 34.69 -17.09 10.94
N ALA A 249 35.65 -16.30 10.44
CA ALA A 249 36.41 -16.68 9.24
C ALA A 249 37.84 -17.21 9.49
N LEU A 250 38.23 -17.57 10.72
CA LEU A 250 39.56 -18.11 11.00
C LEU A 250 39.55 -19.18 12.10
N THR A 251 39.01 -20.37 11.81
CA THR A 251 39.56 -21.65 12.31
C THR A 251 39.05 -22.82 11.47
N PHE A 252 39.78 -23.17 10.43
CA PHE A 252 39.93 -24.56 9.99
C PHE A 252 41.40 -24.75 9.62
N SER A 253 42.17 -25.22 10.60
CA SER A 253 43.41 -25.97 10.43
C SER A 253 43.08 -27.45 10.25
#